data_AF-A0A7W1LN31-F1
#
_entry.id   AF-A0A7W1LN31-F1
#
_cell.length_a   1.000
_cell.length_b   1.000
_cell.length_c   1.000
_cell.angle_alpha   90.00
_cell.angle_beta   90.00
_cell.angle_gamma   90.00
#
_symmetry.space_group_name_H-M   'P 1'
#
loop_
_entity.id
_entity.type
_entity.pdbx_description
1 polymer ?
#
loop_
_entity_poly.entity_id
_entity_poly.type
_entity_poly.pdbx_seq_one_letter_code
_entity_poly.pdbx_strand_id
1 'polypeptide(L)'
;MAFSWKLYGDGKTPPIGEAVAPEERLTWARTSGIGAQHVVAMFGATFVFPLIMGLDPNLAIMMSGIATIIFLLIVQGKVPSYLGTSASFVGGVFAIRAGGGDSGD
;
A
#
# COMPACT_ATOMS: atom_id res chain seq x y z
N MET A 1 11.53 22.02 0.58
CA MET A 1 11.35 21.87 2.05
C MET A 1 10.02 21.16 2.32
N ALA A 2 9.97 19.83 2.15
CA ALA A 2 8.73 19.07 1.91
C ALA A 2 8.20 18.28 3.13
N PHE A 3 8.25 18.84 4.33
CA PHE A 3 7.89 18.12 5.57
C PHE A 3 7.06 18.93 6.58
N SER A 4 6.27 19.91 6.13
CA SER A 4 5.38 20.63 7.05
C SER A 4 3.96 20.07 6.98
N TRP A 5 3.75 18.90 7.57
CA TRP A 5 2.39 18.43 7.88
C TRP A 5 1.82 19.26 9.02
N LYS A 6 0.68 19.90 8.78
CA LYS A 6 0.00 20.72 9.79
C LYS A 6 -0.70 19.81 10.78
N LEU A 7 -0.60 20.12 12.08
CA LEU A 7 -1.33 19.34 13.09
C LEU A 7 -2.83 19.59 12.92
N TYR A 8 -3.62 18.52 12.80
CA TYR A 8 -5.07 18.58 12.75
C TYR A 8 -5.63 18.94 14.14
N GLY A 9 -6.01 20.21 14.36
CA GLY A 9 -6.47 20.70 15.66
C GLY A 9 -5.48 20.36 16.78
N ASP A 10 -5.92 19.62 17.79
CA ASP A 10 -5.10 19.13 18.92
C ASP A 10 -4.34 17.82 18.63
N GLY A 11 -4.38 17.33 17.38
CA GLY A 11 -3.83 16.03 16.98
C GLY A 11 -4.56 14.83 17.59
N LYS A 12 -5.78 15.07 18.11
CA LYS A 12 -6.70 14.08 18.69
C LYS A 12 -7.75 13.65 17.66
N THR A 13 -8.77 12.93 18.12
CA THR A 13 -9.80 12.34 17.26
C THR A 13 -10.57 13.46 16.54
N PRO A 14 -10.70 13.41 15.20
CA PRO A 14 -11.50 14.38 14.46
C PRO A 14 -12.95 14.38 14.96
N PRO A 15 -13.64 15.54 14.96
CA PRO A 15 -15.08 15.60 15.16
C PRO A 15 -15.83 14.71 14.16
N ILE A 16 -17.02 14.23 14.56
CA ILE A 16 -17.85 13.39 13.71
C ILE A 16 -18.25 14.18 12.46
N GLY A 17 -17.85 13.69 11.28
CA GLY A 17 -18.12 14.32 9.99
C GLY A 17 -16.93 15.07 9.37
N GLU A 18 -15.81 15.19 10.08
CA GLU A 18 -14.59 15.84 9.60
C GLU A 18 -13.49 14.80 9.28
N ALA A 19 -12.84 14.94 8.12
CA ALA A 19 -11.77 14.06 7.67
C ALA A 19 -10.42 14.78 7.72
N VAL A 20 -9.35 14.05 8.07
CA VAL A 20 -7.99 14.58 8.08
C VAL A 20 -7.50 14.69 6.63
N ALA A 21 -7.12 15.89 6.20
CA ALA A 21 -6.60 16.10 4.84
C ALA A 21 -5.19 15.49 4.65
N PRO A 22 -4.75 15.21 3.41
CA PRO A 22 -3.40 14.68 3.14
C PRO A 22 -2.25 15.58 3.63
N GLU A 23 -2.47 16.90 3.74
CA GLU A 23 -1.49 17.84 4.30
C GLU A 23 -1.52 17.92 5.83
N GLU A 24 -2.48 17.27 6.47
CA GLU A 24 -2.71 17.30 7.91
C GLU A 24 -2.30 16.00 8.59
N ARG A 25 -1.85 16.10 9.83
CA ARG A 25 -1.45 14.94 10.63
C ARG A 25 -2.07 14.96 12.02
N LEU A 26 -2.30 13.76 12.54
CA LEU A 26 -2.62 13.54 13.94
C LEU A 26 -1.34 13.57 14.80
N THR A 27 -1.48 13.35 16.10
CA THR A 27 -0.33 13.03 16.96
C THR A 27 0.47 11.86 16.38
N TRP A 28 1.79 11.88 16.53
CA TRP A 28 2.69 10.90 15.92
C TRP A 28 2.33 9.45 16.27
N ALA A 29 1.99 9.18 17.54
CA ALA A 29 1.57 7.85 17.97
C ALA A 29 0.32 7.35 17.23
N ARG A 30 -0.66 8.23 17.00
CA ARG A 30 -1.91 7.89 16.29
C ARG A 30 -1.67 7.74 14.79
N THR A 31 -0.89 8.64 14.21
CA THR A 31 -0.52 8.59 12.79
C THR A 31 0.19 7.28 12.47
N SER A 32 1.17 6.89 13.28
CA SER A 32 1.85 5.59 13.15
C SER A 32 0.91 4.40 13.36
N GLY A 33 -0.01 4.49 14.33
CA GLY A 33 -1.00 3.44 14.58
C GLY A 33 -1.95 3.21 13.40
N ILE A 34 -2.47 4.28 12.79
CA ILE A 34 -3.33 4.19 11.59
C ILE A 34 -2.52 3.68 10.40
N GLY A 35 -1.28 4.13 10.23
CA GLY A 35 -0.38 3.61 9.20
C GLY A 35 -0.16 2.10 9.35
N ALA A 36 0.09 1.62 10.57
CA ALA A 36 0.24 0.19 10.84
C ALA A 36 -1.05 -0.60 10.51
N GLN A 37 -2.22 -0.07 10.88
CA GLN A 37 -3.51 -0.66 10.50
C GLN A 37 -3.68 -0.74 8.98
N HIS A 38 -3.28 0.30 8.24
CA HIS A 38 -3.36 0.32 6.79
C HIS A 38 -2.45 -0.74 6.14
N VAL A 39 -1.23 -0.89 6.64
CA VAL A 39 -0.30 -1.94 6.17
C VAL A 39 -0.89 -3.33 6.38
N VAL A 40 -1.44 -3.60 7.57
CA VAL A 40 -2.08 -4.90 7.86
C VAL A 40 -3.31 -5.13 6.97
N ALA A 41 -4.10 -4.08 6.70
CA ALA A 41 -5.26 -4.18 5.82
C ALA A 41 -4.87 -4.51 4.36
N MET A 42 -3.79 -3.91 3.85
CA MET A 42 -3.31 -4.14 2.48
C MET A 42 -2.53 -5.45 2.32
N PHE A 43 -1.99 -5.99 3.41
CA PHE A 43 -1.19 -7.22 3.39
C PHE A 43 -1.97 -8.43 2.83
N GLY A 44 -3.25 -8.57 3.18
CA GLY A 44 -4.06 -9.71 2.77
C GLY A 44 -4.09 -9.90 1.25
N ALA A 45 -4.44 -8.85 0.50
CA ALA A 45 -4.46 -8.90 -0.97
C ALA A 45 -3.04 -9.08 -1.55
N THR A 46 -2.06 -8.41 -0.96
CA THR A 46 -0.68 -8.42 -1.45
C THR A 46 -0.02 -9.80 -1.30
N PHE A 47 -0.44 -10.60 -0.31
CA PHE A 47 0.02 -11.97 -0.11
C PHE A 47 -0.80 -13.01 -0.87
N VAL A 48 -2.14 -12.89 -0.85
CA VAL A 48 -3.05 -13.92 -1.39
C VAL A 48 -2.98 -13.99 -2.93
N PHE A 49 -2.90 -12.85 -3.62
CA PHE A 49 -2.91 -12.85 -5.08
C PHE A 49 -1.66 -13.50 -5.71
N PRO A 50 -0.42 -13.17 -5.28
CA PRO A 50 0.78 -13.87 -5.76
C PRO A 50 0.72 -15.37 -5.47
N LEU A 51 0.23 -15.75 -4.29
CA LEU A 51 0.12 -17.15 -3.90
C LEU A 51 -0.85 -17.92 -4.81
N ILE A 52 -2.00 -17.35 -5.15
CA ILE A 52 -2.96 -17.95 -6.10
C ILE A 52 -2.37 -18.01 -7.52
N MET A 53 -1.55 -17.03 -7.90
CA MET A 53 -0.86 -17.00 -9.20
C MET A 53 0.32 -17.97 -9.28
N GLY A 54 0.74 -18.57 -8.16
CA GLY A 54 1.90 -19.45 -8.08
C GLY A 54 3.24 -18.69 -8.14
N LEU A 55 3.27 -17.47 -7.61
CA LEU A 55 4.45 -16.60 -7.51
C LEU A 55 4.91 -16.52 -6.04
N ASP A 56 6.21 -16.28 -5.80
CA ASP A 56 6.71 -16.05 -4.44
C ASP A 56 6.05 -14.80 -3.79
N PRO A 57 5.25 -14.99 -2.72
CA PRO A 57 4.61 -13.88 -2.02
C PRO A 57 5.62 -12.98 -1.28
N ASN A 58 6.78 -13.50 -0.87
CA ASN A 58 7.80 -12.69 -0.19
C ASN A 58 8.40 -11.68 -1.15
N LEU A 59 8.70 -12.12 -2.39
CA LEU A 59 9.18 -11.24 -3.45
C LEU A 59 8.12 -10.19 -3.80
N ALA A 60 6.84 -10.59 -3.89
CA ALA A 60 5.74 -9.67 -4.18
C ALA A 60 5.59 -8.59 -3.09
N ILE A 61 5.69 -8.95 -1.80
CA ILE A 61 5.64 -7.99 -0.69
C ILE A 61 6.84 -7.05 -0.73
N MET A 62 8.05 -7.57 -0.98
CA MET A 62 9.25 -6.75 -1.11
C MET A 62 9.13 -5.74 -2.25
N MET A 63 8.68 -6.19 -3.43
CA MET A 63 8.46 -5.33 -4.59
C MET A 63 7.35 -4.31 -4.38
N SER A 64 6.26 -4.68 -3.70
CA SER A 64 5.20 -3.76 -3.30
C SER A 64 5.73 -2.63 -2.42
N GLY A 65 6.59 -2.95 -1.44
CA GLY A 65 7.25 -1.95 -0.60
C GLY A 65 8.14 -1.00 -1.40
N ILE A 66 9.00 -1.55 -2.27
CA ILE A 66 9.89 -0.76 -3.13
C ILE A 66 9.08 0.14 -4.08
N ALA A 67 8.05 -0.40 -4.72
CA ALA A 67 7.18 0.34 -5.62
C ALA A 67 6.48 1.49 -4.88
N THR A 68 5.99 1.26 -3.66
CA THR A 68 5.37 2.28 -2.82
C THR A 68 6.36 3.41 -2.48
N ILE A 69 7.60 3.07 -2.11
CA ILE A 69 8.65 4.08 -1.84
C ILE A 69 8.93 4.91 -3.10
N ILE A 70 9.14 4.24 -4.25
CA ILE A 70 9.40 4.92 -5.53
C ILE A 70 8.23 5.82 -5.90
N PHE A 71 6.99 5.34 -5.76
CA PHE A 71 5.80 6.12 -6.04
C PHE A 71 5.73 7.38 -5.19
N LEU A 72 5.91 7.27 -3.88
CA LEU A 72 5.89 8.42 -2.96
C LEU A 72 6.99 9.44 -3.28
N LEU A 73 8.17 8.98 -3.71
CA LEU A 73 9.24 9.85 -4.18
C LEU A 73 8.87 10.59 -5.48
N ILE A 74 8.26 9.89 -6.44
CA ILE A 74 7.81 10.46 -7.72
C ILE A 74 6.69 11.50 -7.49
N VAL A 75 5.68 11.16 -6.69
CA VAL A 75 4.56 12.08 -6.40
C VAL A 75 4.91 13.14 -5.35
N GLN A 76 6.14 13.16 -4.84
CA GLN A 76 6.64 14.08 -3.83
C GLN A 76 5.76 14.11 -2.56
N GLY A 77 5.20 12.96 -2.18
CA GLY A 77 4.31 12.84 -1.03
C GLY A 77 2.94 13.54 -1.16
N LYS A 78 2.55 14.01 -2.35
CA LYS A 78 1.25 14.66 -2.56
C LYS A 78 0.07 13.68 -2.55
N VAL A 79 0.31 12.43 -2.94
CA VAL A 79 -0.71 11.38 -3.01
C VAL A 79 -0.31 10.26 -2.04
N PRO A 80 -1.03 10.09 -0.92
CA PRO A 80 -0.79 8.98 0.00
C PRO A 80 -1.42 7.70 -0.58
N SER A 81 -0.64 6.94 -1.35
CA SER A 81 -1.09 5.66 -1.91
C SER A 81 -0.12 4.53 -1.59
N TYR A 82 -0.66 3.37 -1.21
CA TYR A 82 0.05 2.10 -1.09
C TYR A 82 -0.18 1.27 -2.35
N LEU A 83 0.87 0.65 -2.90
CA LEU A 83 0.79 -0.13 -4.13
C LEU A 83 0.78 -1.63 -3.79
N GLY A 84 -0.39 -2.26 -3.88
CA GLY A 84 -0.57 -3.70 -3.66
C GLY A 84 -0.62 -4.52 -4.96
N THR A 85 -0.78 -5.84 -4.82
CA THR A 85 -0.90 -6.76 -5.96
C THR A 85 -2.27 -6.62 -6.64
N SER A 86 -2.30 -6.50 -7.97
CA SER A 86 -3.55 -6.32 -8.72
C SER A 86 -4.19 -7.65 -9.13
N ALA A 87 -5.44 -7.85 -8.73
CA ALA A 87 -6.28 -9.01 -9.09
C ALA A 87 -6.53 -9.12 -10.60
N SER A 88 -6.39 -8.02 -11.34
CA SER A 88 -6.59 -7.99 -12.80
C SER A 88 -5.62 -8.91 -13.56
N PHE A 89 -4.44 -9.21 -12.99
CA PHE A 89 -3.44 -10.06 -13.64
C PHE A 89 -3.67 -11.56 -13.43
N VAL A 90 -4.55 -11.95 -12.51
CA VAL A 90 -4.80 -13.36 -12.18
C VAL A 90 -5.24 -14.15 -13.41
N GLY A 91 -6.17 -13.61 -14.20
CA GLY A 91 -6.65 -14.26 -15.42
C GLY A 91 -5.56 -14.39 -16.49
N GLY A 92 -4.69 -13.38 -16.63
CA GLY A 92 -3.56 -13.41 -17.56
C GLY A 92 -2.52 -14.45 -17.16
N VAL A 93 -2.18 -14.54 -15.87
CA VAL A 93 -1.23 -15.55 -15.37
C VAL A 93 -1.78 -16.96 -15.60
N PHE A 94 -3.06 -17.21 -15.32
CA PHE A 94 -3.66 -18.52 -15.60
C PHE A 94 -3.65 -18.88 -17.08
N ALA A 95 -3.92 -17.93 -17.98
CA ALA A 95 -3.87 -18.18 -19.42
C ALA A 95 -2.46 -18.54 -19.89
N ILE A 96 -1.43 -17.84 -19.40
CA ILE A 96 -0.03 -18.13 -19.74
C ILE A 96 0.39 -19.51 -19.21
N ARG A 97 -0.03 -19.86 -17.98
CA ARG A 97 0.27 -21.16 -17.38
C ARG A 97 -0.40 -22.32 -18.10
N ALA A 98 -1.64 -22.13 -18.54
CA ALA A 98 -2.33 -23.09 -19.40
C ALA A 98 -1.61 -23.30 -20.75
N GLY A 99 -0.89 -22.29 -21.24
CA GLY A 99 -0.03 -22.36 -22.42
C GLY A 99 1.34 -23.00 -22.19
N GLY A 100 1.62 -23.53 -20.99
CA GLY A 100 2.90 -24.16 -20.64
C GLY A 100 3.97 -23.20 -20.14
N GLY A 101 3.63 -21.93 -19.89
CA GLY A 101 4.54 -21.00 -19.20
C GLY A 101 4.67 -21.37 -17.72
N ASP A 102 5.89 -21.36 -17.19
CA ASP A 102 6.15 -21.60 -15.77
C ASP A 102 6.79 -20.38 -15.14
N SER A 103 6.46 -20.12 -13.87
CA SER A 103 7.20 -19.17 -13.05
C SER A 103 8.34 -19.95 -12.41
N GLY A 104 9.53 -19.82 -13.00
CA GLY A 104 10.73 -20.44 -12.48
C GLY A 104 11.13 -19.77 -11.16
N ASP A 105 10.65 -20.35 -10.07
CA ASP A 105 11.21 -20.22 -8.71
C ASP A 105 11.91 -21.54 -8.34
#